data_AF-S4UFU7-F1
#
_entry.id   AF-S4UFU7-F1
#
_cell.length_a   1.000
_cell.length_b   1.000
_cell.length_c   1.000
_cell.angle_alpha   90.00
_cell.angle_beta   90.00
_cell.angle_gamma   90.00
#
_symmetry.space_group_name_H-M   'P 1'
#
loop_
_entity.id
_entity.type
_entity.pdbx_description
1 polymer ?
#
loop_
_entity_poly.entity_id
_entity_poly.type
_entity_poly.pdbx_seq_one_letter_code
_entity_poly.pdbx_strand_id
1 'polypeptide(L)'
;MSNKYYQSINNPITFSTDEVLVRNYRKFNLTYEELINNSQNTRLARRNKKNGTNIIPRRQNAWILYLRDKSRKMKGFSSKEIAKMWNDEPKEVVEVYEAAARLAAERHMEKYGLDYKYLPRRTRNKKPKISKTSRIPITPPTTP
;
A
#
# COMPACT_ATOMS: atom_id res chain seq x y z
N MET A 1 -16.69 10.78 28.73
CA MET A 1 -15.56 10.24 29.52
C MET A 1 -15.90 8.82 29.95
N SER A 2 -14.87 7.96 29.96
CA SER A 2 -14.80 6.59 30.46
C SER A 2 -15.26 5.45 29.53
N ASN A 3 -14.30 4.95 28.74
CA ASN A 3 -14.35 3.67 28.03
C ASN A 3 -14.28 2.53 29.07
N LYS A 4 -15.45 2.02 29.48
CA LYS A 4 -15.60 0.97 30.52
C LYS A 4 -15.12 -0.43 30.11
N TYR A 5 -14.49 -0.59 28.95
CA TYR A 5 -13.98 -1.89 28.48
C TYR A 5 -12.49 -2.12 28.78
N TYR A 6 -11.79 -1.13 29.34
CA TYR A 6 -10.36 -1.22 29.71
C TYR A 6 -10.11 -1.54 31.19
N GLN A 7 -11.12 -1.99 31.95
CA GLN A 7 -10.93 -2.47 33.31
C GLN A 7 -11.20 -3.98 33.43
N SER A 8 -10.24 -4.79 33.03
CA SER A 8 -10.09 -6.13 33.62
C SER A 8 -8.61 -6.35 33.96
N ILE A 9 -8.32 -6.29 35.25
CA ILE A 9 -6.97 -6.19 35.84
C ILE A 9 -6.29 -7.58 35.91
N ASN A 10 -6.78 -8.59 35.18
CA ASN A 10 -6.43 -10.02 35.37
C ASN A 10 -6.44 -10.89 34.07
N ASN A 11 -6.15 -10.36 32.88
CA ASN A 11 -6.16 -11.19 31.65
C ASN A 11 -4.77 -11.27 30.99
N PRO A 12 -4.09 -12.44 30.94
CA PRO A 12 -2.76 -12.56 30.37
C PRO A 12 -2.84 -12.41 28.85
N ILE A 13 -2.31 -11.31 28.31
CA ILE A 13 -2.19 -11.04 26.88
C ILE A 13 -3.55 -11.06 26.16
N THR A 14 -4.36 -10.01 26.34
CA THR A 14 -5.52 -9.78 25.47
C THR A 14 -5.04 -9.35 24.09
N PHE A 15 -4.83 -10.30 23.19
CA PHE A 15 -4.68 -9.99 21.77
C PHE A 15 -5.91 -9.21 21.30
N SER A 16 -5.70 -8.12 20.55
CA SER A 16 -6.81 -7.43 19.88
C SER A 16 -7.49 -8.40 18.91
N THR A 17 -8.80 -8.25 18.68
CA THR A 17 -9.56 -9.10 17.74
C THR A 17 -8.89 -9.20 16.38
N ASP A 18 -8.26 -8.11 15.93
CA ASP A 18 -7.53 -8.03 14.67
C ASP A 18 -6.21 -8.83 14.71
N GLU A 19 -5.46 -8.78 15.82
CA GLU A 19 -4.22 -9.55 15.97
C GLU A 19 -4.49 -11.05 15.98
N VAL A 20 -5.55 -11.49 16.67
CA VAL A 20 -5.98 -12.89 16.68
C VAL A 20 -6.33 -13.34 15.27
N LEU A 21 -7.13 -12.56 14.54
CA LEU A 21 -7.56 -12.87 13.19
C LEU A 21 -6.37 -13.06 12.24
N VAL A 22 -5.41 -12.12 12.28
CA VAL A 22 -4.23 -12.15 11.41
C VAL A 22 -3.28 -13.29 11.82
N ARG A 23 -3.02 -13.51 13.12
CA ARG A 23 -2.12 -14.60 13.57
C ARG A 23 -2.69 -16.00 13.30
N ASN A 24 -4.01 -16.15 13.32
CA ASN A 24 -4.68 -17.41 13.04
C ASN A 24 -4.76 -17.74 11.55
N TYR A 25 -4.60 -16.74 10.67
CA TYR A 25 -4.62 -16.98 9.24
C TYR A 25 -3.31 -17.65 8.76
N ARG A 26 -3.40 -18.96 8.48
CA ARG A 26 -2.25 -19.81 8.12
C ARG A 26 -1.79 -19.70 6.65
N LYS A 27 -2.53 -19.00 5.79
CA LYS A 27 -2.27 -18.98 4.33
C LYS A 27 -1.40 -17.81 3.88
N PHE A 28 -0.81 -17.05 4.80
CA PHE A 28 0.18 -16.02 4.44
C PHE A 28 1.45 -16.64 3.89
N ASN A 29 2.07 -15.96 2.93
CA ASN A 29 3.39 -16.29 2.40
C ASN A 29 4.50 -15.53 3.15
N LEU A 30 4.15 -14.47 3.88
CA LEU A 30 5.01 -13.70 4.77
C LEU A 30 4.75 -14.04 6.23
N THR A 31 5.76 -13.81 7.07
CA THR A 31 5.58 -13.86 8.53
C THR A 31 4.75 -12.66 9.02
N TYR A 32 4.10 -12.80 10.18
CA TYR A 32 3.32 -11.73 10.82
C TYR A 32 4.12 -10.42 10.90
N GLU A 33 5.36 -10.49 11.38
CA GLU A 33 6.24 -9.33 11.51
C GLU A 33 6.62 -8.72 10.16
N GLU A 34 6.90 -9.52 9.14
CA GLU A 34 7.20 -9.01 7.80
C GLU A 34 5.98 -8.37 7.11
N LEU A 35 4.79 -8.91 7.39
CA LEU A 35 3.53 -8.43 6.82
C LEU A 35 3.12 -7.09 7.43
N ILE A 36 3.29 -6.90 8.73
CA ILE A 36 2.85 -5.66 9.39
C ILE A 36 3.92 -4.57 9.27
N ASN A 37 5.21 -4.93 9.32
CA ASN A 37 6.28 -3.95 9.24
C ASN A 37 6.59 -3.50 7.81
N ASN A 38 7.07 -2.26 7.68
CA ASN A 38 7.57 -1.73 6.41
C ASN A 38 8.84 -2.47 5.96
N SER A 39 8.84 -2.92 4.70
CA SER A 39 10.00 -3.59 4.10
C SER A 39 11.20 -2.65 3.93
N GLN A 40 12.37 -3.13 4.34
CA GLN A 40 13.65 -2.44 4.21
C GLN A 40 14.28 -2.56 2.82
N ASN A 41 13.70 -3.39 1.94
CA ASN A 41 14.22 -3.66 0.60
C ASN A 41 13.48 -2.89 -0.50
N THR A 42 12.53 -2.02 -0.14
CA THR A 42 11.83 -1.19 -1.13
C THR A 42 12.80 -0.21 -1.80
N ARG A 43 12.45 0.24 -3.01
CA ARG A 43 13.21 1.29 -3.71
C ARG A 43 13.36 2.56 -2.87
N LEU A 44 12.33 2.90 -2.09
CA LEU A 44 12.35 4.04 -1.17
C LEU A 44 13.35 3.80 -0.03
N ALA A 45 13.28 2.64 0.64
CA ALA A 45 14.19 2.29 1.73
C ALA A 45 15.66 2.27 1.26
N ARG A 46 15.94 1.67 0.10
CA ARG A 46 17.27 1.69 -0.52
C ARG A 46 17.75 3.10 -0.85
N ARG A 47 16.87 3.97 -1.37
CA ARG A 47 17.20 5.38 -1.66
C ARG A 47 17.50 6.15 -0.38
N ASN A 48 16.69 5.96 0.65
CA ASN A 48 16.89 6.56 1.97
C ASN A 48 18.27 6.20 2.54
N LYS A 49 18.62 4.90 2.52
CA LYS A 49 19.93 4.42 2.96
C LYS A 49 21.08 5.02 2.14
N LYS A 50 20.93 5.13 0.82
CA LYS A 50 21.98 5.67 -0.07
C LYS A 50 22.20 7.17 0.12
N ASN A 51 21.12 7.94 0.30
CA ASN A 51 21.16 9.40 0.29
C ASN A 51 21.16 10.02 1.70
N GLY A 52 21.11 9.20 2.76
CA GLY A 52 20.94 9.69 4.14
C GLY A 52 19.59 10.36 4.41
N THR A 53 18.59 10.17 3.54
CA THR A 53 17.25 10.78 3.72
C THR A 53 16.36 9.89 4.56
N ASN A 54 15.48 10.47 5.38
CA ASN A 54 14.52 9.73 6.19
C ASN A 54 13.07 9.90 5.68
N ILE A 55 12.82 9.60 4.41
CA ILE A 55 11.48 9.72 3.83
C ILE A 55 10.62 8.55 4.32
N ILE A 56 9.59 8.87 5.11
CA ILE A 56 8.68 7.89 5.69
C ILE A 56 7.65 7.44 4.64
N PRO A 57 7.50 6.12 4.39
CA PRO A 57 6.49 5.59 3.47
C PRO A 57 5.07 5.83 3.99
N ARG A 58 4.09 5.80 3.07
CA ARG A 58 2.67 5.82 3.43
C ARG A 58 2.31 4.59 4.27
N ARG A 59 1.28 4.72 5.12
CA ARG A 59 0.62 3.58 5.75
C ARG A 59 0.13 2.61 4.68
N GLN A 60 0.31 1.32 4.92
CA GLN A 60 -0.03 0.27 3.96
C GLN A 60 -1.51 -0.12 4.12
N ASN A 61 -2.24 -0.21 3.01
CA ASN A 61 -3.62 -0.70 3.00
C ASN A 61 -3.65 -2.21 2.72
N ALA A 62 -4.84 -2.81 2.84
CA ALA A 62 -5.06 -4.25 2.67
C ALA A 62 -4.53 -4.77 1.32
N TRP A 63 -4.86 -4.07 0.24
CA TRP A 63 -4.39 -4.42 -1.11
C TRP A 63 -2.86 -4.43 -1.23
N ILE A 64 -2.16 -3.43 -0.68
CA ILE A 64 -0.68 -3.39 -0.73
C ILE A 64 -0.08 -4.55 0.06
N LEU A 65 -0.69 -4.92 1.19
CA LEU A 65 -0.28 -6.08 1.99
C LEU A 65 -0.48 -7.38 1.21
N TYR A 66 -1.65 -7.57 0.59
CA TYR A 66 -1.96 -8.71 -0.26
C TYR A 66 -1.00 -8.82 -1.45
N LEU A 67 -0.78 -7.70 -2.16
CA LEU A 67 0.13 -7.62 -3.29
C LEU A 67 1.55 -8.06 -2.88
N ARG A 68 2.04 -7.56 -1.74
CA ARG A 68 3.36 -7.91 -1.23
C ARG A 68 3.45 -9.39 -0.87
N ASP A 69 2.43 -9.91 -0.18
CA ASP A 69 2.35 -11.31 0.24
C ASP A 69 2.35 -12.26 -0.96
N LYS A 70 1.42 -12.10 -1.90
CA LYS A 70 1.30 -12.99 -3.07
C LYS A 70 2.48 -12.88 -4.01
N SER A 71 3.05 -11.66 -4.18
CA SER A 71 4.23 -11.47 -5.03
C SER A 71 5.45 -12.27 -4.58
N ARG A 72 5.52 -12.68 -3.31
CA ARG A 72 6.63 -13.48 -2.77
C ARG A 72 6.70 -14.88 -3.38
N LYS A 73 5.55 -15.47 -3.70
CA LYS A 73 5.42 -16.83 -4.22
C LYS A 73 5.45 -16.90 -5.75
N MET A 74 5.18 -15.79 -6.43
CA MET A 74 5.13 -15.77 -7.89
C MET A 74 6.53 -15.68 -8.52
N LYS A 75 6.73 -16.41 -9.63
CA LYS A 75 7.94 -16.31 -10.45
C LYS A 75 7.85 -15.05 -11.31
N GLY A 76 8.29 -13.93 -10.74
CA GLY A 76 8.17 -12.60 -11.35
C GLY A 76 7.05 -11.78 -10.74
N PHE A 77 7.02 -10.48 -11.08
CA PHE A 77 6.03 -9.54 -10.54
C PHE A 77 4.96 -9.21 -11.60
N SER A 78 3.73 -9.67 -11.37
CA SER A 78 2.56 -9.35 -12.19
C SER A 78 1.45 -8.78 -11.32
N SER A 79 1.31 -7.46 -11.28
CA SER A 79 0.27 -6.81 -10.47
C SER A 79 -1.14 -7.06 -11.00
N LYS A 80 -1.29 -7.28 -12.30
CA LYS A 80 -2.60 -7.54 -12.94
C LYS A 80 -3.16 -8.90 -12.54
N GLU A 81 -2.32 -9.93 -12.53
CA GLU A 81 -2.71 -11.27 -12.09
C GLU A 81 -3.13 -11.26 -10.62
N ILE A 82 -2.33 -10.62 -9.76
CA ILE A 82 -2.67 -10.52 -8.33
C ILE A 82 -3.95 -9.70 -8.13
N ALA A 83 -4.22 -8.69 -8.96
CA ALA A 83 -5.46 -7.93 -8.88
C ALA A 83 -6.68 -8.79 -9.24
N LYS A 84 -6.55 -9.67 -10.24
CA LYS A 84 -7.58 -10.66 -10.55
C LYS A 84 -7.80 -11.60 -9.36
N MET A 85 -6.72 -12.14 -8.78
CA MET A 85 -6.81 -12.98 -7.59
C MET A 85 -7.53 -12.27 -6.45
N TRP A 86 -7.21 -11.00 -6.16
CA TRP A 86 -7.86 -10.24 -5.09
C TRP A 86 -9.37 -10.10 -5.28
N ASN A 87 -9.84 -9.91 -6.52
CA ASN A 87 -11.27 -9.82 -6.81
C ASN A 87 -11.97 -11.18 -6.69
N ASP A 88 -11.24 -12.28 -6.89
CA ASP A 88 -11.76 -13.65 -6.80
C ASP A 88 -11.66 -14.23 -5.37
N GLU A 89 -10.95 -13.57 -4.44
CA GLU A 89 -10.77 -14.04 -3.06
C GLU A 89 -12.07 -13.89 -2.25
N PRO A 90 -12.31 -14.82 -1.30
CA PRO A 90 -13.50 -14.77 -0.47
C PRO A 90 -13.41 -13.62 0.54
N LYS A 91 -14.57 -13.13 0.98
CA LYS A 91 -14.67 -11.93 1.83
C LYS A 91 -13.92 -12.08 3.14
N GLU A 92 -13.90 -13.27 3.72
CA GLU A 92 -13.18 -13.57 4.96
C GLU A 92 -11.69 -13.31 4.81
N VAL A 93 -11.11 -13.66 3.65
CA VAL A 93 -9.69 -13.40 3.36
C VAL A 93 -9.45 -11.90 3.26
N VAL A 94 -10.32 -11.17 2.57
CA VAL A 94 -10.24 -9.70 2.47
C VAL A 94 -10.27 -9.06 3.86
N GLU A 95 -11.17 -9.50 4.74
CA GLU A 95 -11.29 -9.04 6.13
C GLU A 95 -10.01 -9.28 6.93
N VAL A 96 -9.31 -10.41 6.74
CA VAL A 96 -8.00 -10.65 7.36
C VAL A 96 -6.98 -9.60 6.89
N TYR A 97 -6.91 -9.29 5.60
CA TYR A 97 -5.96 -8.28 5.10
C TYR A 97 -6.35 -6.85 5.52
N GLU A 98 -7.64 -6.58 5.72
CA GLU A 98 -8.11 -5.31 6.30
C GLU A 98 -7.73 -5.17 7.79
N ALA A 99 -7.86 -6.24 8.57
CA ALA A 99 -7.35 -6.28 9.94
C ALA A 99 -5.81 -6.10 9.97
N ALA A 100 -5.08 -6.76 9.07
CA ALA A 100 -3.63 -6.58 8.95
C ALA A 100 -3.26 -5.14 8.57
N ALA A 101 -4.06 -4.46 7.76
CA ALA A 101 -3.86 -3.06 7.40
C ALA A 101 -4.09 -2.11 8.59
N ARG A 102 -5.07 -2.40 9.44
CA ARG A 102 -5.30 -1.66 10.70
C ARG A 102 -4.10 -1.81 11.63
N LEU A 103 -3.61 -3.04 11.85
CA LEU A 103 -2.40 -3.29 12.66
C LEU A 103 -1.15 -2.63 12.07
N ALA A 104 -0.98 -2.66 10.74
CA ALA A 104 0.13 -1.99 10.07
C ALA A 104 0.06 -0.46 10.22
N ALA A 105 -1.14 0.11 10.25
CA ALA A 105 -1.35 1.53 10.51
C ALA A 105 -1.01 1.88 11.97
N GLU A 106 -1.41 1.06 12.94
CA GLU A 106 -1.06 1.22 14.36
C GLU A 106 0.46 1.16 14.56
N ARG A 107 1.15 0.14 14.03
CA ARG A 107 2.62 0.06 14.07
C ARG A 107 3.31 1.24 13.39
N HIS A 108 2.72 1.75 12.31
CA HIS A 108 3.24 2.95 11.64
C HIS A 108 3.11 4.18 12.54
N MET A 109 1.97 4.35 13.21
CA MET A 109 1.71 5.43 14.16
C MET A 109 2.63 5.36 15.38
N GLU A 110 2.84 4.17 15.94
CA GLU A 110 3.81 3.95 17.04
C GLU A 110 5.22 4.38 16.63
N LYS A 111 5.63 4.05 15.40
CA LYS A 111 7.00 4.28 14.92
C LYS A 111 7.27 5.71 14.47
N TYR A 112 6.28 6.39 13.89
CA TYR A 112 6.46 7.67 13.20
C TYR A 112 5.64 8.82 13.79
N GLY A 113 4.81 8.56 14.80
CA GLY A 113 3.94 9.55 15.42
C GLY A 113 2.54 9.63 14.82
N LEU A 114 1.60 10.12 15.64
CA LEU A 114 0.20 10.35 15.26
C LEU A 114 0.07 11.51 14.25
N ASP A 115 1.00 12.45 14.30
CA ASP A 115 1.09 13.67 13.49
C ASP A 115 1.64 13.41 12.07
N TYR A 116 2.07 12.19 11.76
CA TYR A 116 2.51 11.82 10.41
C TYR A 116 1.44 12.15 9.37
N LYS A 117 1.81 12.99 8.38
CA LYS A 117 1.00 13.32 7.21
C LYS A 117 1.78 13.06 5.93
N TYR A 118 1.16 12.30 5.02
CA TYR A 118 1.75 12.08 3.71
C TYR A 118 1.73 13.36 2.85
N LEU A 119 2.91 13.75 2.35
CA LEU A 119 3.08 14.90 1.46
C LEU A 119 3.42 14.43 0.04
N PRO A 120 2.47 14.49 -0.92
CA PRO A 120 2.75 14.15 -2.31
C PRO A 120 3.71 15.16 -2.94
N ARG A 121 4.67 14.66 -3.70
CA ARG A 121 5.50 15.52 -4.55
C ARG A 121 4.63 16.11 -5.65
N ARG A 122 4.57 17.45 -5.72
CA ARG A 122 3.90 18.15 -6.82
C ARG A 122 4.56 17.76 -8.14
N THR A 123 3.77 17.25 -9.08
CA THR A 123 4.23 17.04 -10.45
C THR A 123 4.44 18.41 -11.09
N ARG A 124 5.62 18.66 -11.67
CA ARG A 124 5.78 19.79 -12.58
C ARG A 124 4.83 19.55 -13.75
N ASN A 125 3.80 20.38 -13.89
CA ASN A 125 2.94 20.37 -15.07
C ASN A 125 3.85 20.56 -16.29
N LYS A 126 4.03 19.49 -17.09
CA LYS A 126 4.64 19.63 -18.41
C LYS A 126 3.64 20.48 -19.21
N LYS A 127 4.07 21.64 -19.70
CA LYS A 127 3.27 22.41 -20.67
C LYS A 127 2.82 21.44 -21.78
N PRO A 128 1.56 21.46 -22.22
CA PRO A 128 1.11 20.60 -23.31
C PRO A 128 2.02 20.83 -24.51
N LYS A 129 2.56 19.75 -25.09
CA LYS A 129 3.25 19.82 -26.36
C LYS A 129 2.18 20.21 -27.39
N ILE A 130 2.23 21.44 -27.90
CA ILE A 130 1.46 21.85 -29.07
C ILE A 130 1.92 20.92 -30.20
N SER A 131 1.12 19.92 -30.53
CA SER A 131 1.31 19.13 -31.74
C SER A 131 1.12 20.06 -32.92
N LYS A 132 2.19 20.36 -33.65
CA LYS A 132 2.11 21.02 -34.97
C LYS A 132 1.50 20.04 -35.97
N THR A 133 0.20 19.78 -35.86
CA THR A 133 -0.56 19.02 -36.86
C THR A 133 -1.67 19.91 -37.40
N SER A 134 -1.30 20.78 -38.32
CA SER A 134 -2.19 21.34 -39.33
C SER A 134 -1.35 21.90 -40.49
N ARG A 135 -0.68 21.01 -41.24
CA ARG A 135 -0.37 21.32 -42.64
C ARG A 135 -1.58 20.83 -43.44
N ILE A 136 -2.57 21.72 -43.58
CA ILE A 136 -3.61 21.55 -44.58
C ILE A 136 -2.91 21.72 -45.94
N PRO A 137 -2.98 20.76 -46.87
CA PRO A 137 -2.47 20.96 -48.22
C PRO A 137 -3.34 22.00 -48.91
N ILE A 138 -2.74 23.12 -49.33
CA ILE A 138 -3.41 24.11 -50.17
C ILE A 138 -3.45 23.50 -51.57
N THR A 139 -4.59 22.96 -52.00
CA THR A 139 -4.80 22.62 -53.42
C THR A 139 -5.14 23.90 -54.17
N PRO A 140 -4.55 24.15 -55.36
CA PRO A 140 -4.83 25.35 -56.14
C PRO A 140 -6.28 25.35 -56.67
N PRO A 141 -6.90 26.53 -56.85
CA PRO A 141 -8.26 26.64 -57.35
C PRO A 141 -8.32 26.23 -58.83
N THR A 142 -9.28 25.36 -59.16
CA THR A 142 -9.67 25.07 -60.55
C THR A 142 -10.51 26.22 -61.08
N THR A 143 -10.00 26.93 -62.09
CA THR A 143 -10.74 27.94 -62.86
C THR A 143 -11.64 27.24 -63.90
N PRO A 144 -12.87 27.74 -64.15
CA PRO A 144 -13.82 27.14 -65.10
C PRO A 144 -13.38 27.19 -66.57
#